data_AF-A0A074LT60-F1
#
_entry.id   AF-A0A074LT60-F1
#
_cell.length_a   1.000
_cell.length_b   1.000
_cell.length_c   1.000
_cell.angle_alpha   90.00
_cell.angle_beta   90.00
_cell.angle_gamma   90.00
#
_symmetry.space_group_name_H-M   'P 1'
#
loop_
_entity.id
_entity.type
_entity.pdbx_description
1 polymer ?
#
loop_
_entity_poly.entity_id
_entity_poly.type
_entity_poly.pdbx_seq_one_letter_code
_entity_poly.pdbx_strand_id
1 'polypeptide(L)'
;MAQNHRKRYEYTPDQALYQLDFYLKALEVPFTVKDLYRKAYQERLGPHYSDEWLEDLEHDPDVQESMNEPFTTQSVIETLMRGGHEPIVRALLRETREYGIGYYQAMIGRINKRKP
;
A
#
# COMPACT_ATOMS: atom_id res chain seq x y z
N MET A 1 27.95 -1.39 25.61
CA MET A 1 27.42 -2.47 24.74
C MET A 1 26.21 -1.90 24.01
N ALA A 2 26.41 -1.33 22.81
CA ALA A 2 25.33 -0.73 22.04
C ALA A 2 25.08 -1.59 20.80
N GLN A 3 24.06 -2.45 20.84
CA GLN A 3 23.48 -3.04 19.63
C GLN A 3 21.96 -3.14 19.76
N ASN A 4 21.33 -2.12 19.18
CA ASN A 4 20.12 -2.17 18.34
C ASN A 4 18.96 -3.07 18.81
N HIS A 5 18.06 -2.48 19.60
CA HIS A 5 16.64 -2.81 19.53
C HIS A 5 16.05 -2.32 18.20
N ARG A 6 16.37 -3.00 17.09
CA ARG A 6 15.47 -2.95 15.93
C ARG A 6 14.27 -3.83 16.29
N LYS A 7 13.28 -3.25 16.98
CA LYS A 7 11.91 -3.74 16.87
C LYS A 7 11.61 -3.71 15.37
N ARG A 8 11.71 -4.86 14.70
CA ARG A 8 11.08 -5.04 13.40
C ARG A 8 9.60 -5.03 13.73
N TYR A 9 8.96 -3.87 13.59
CA TYR A 9 7.52 -3.80 13.48
C TYR A 9 7.18 -4.68 12.27
N GLU A 10 6.65 -5.86 12.55
CA GLU A 10 6.27 -6.80 11.51
C GLU A 10 4.85 -6.43 11.09
N TYR A 11 4.77 -5.44 10.20
CA TYR A 11 3.48 -5.01 9.69
C TYR A 11 2.74 -6.14 8.99
N THR A 12 1.42 -6.15 9.11
CA THR A 12 0.55 -7.10 8.41
C THR A 12 0.28 -6.65 6.97
N PRO A 13 -0.10 -7.57 6.07
CA PRO A 13 -0.59 -7.20 4.74
C PRO A 13 -1.74 -6.19 4.80
N ASP A 14 -2.62 -6.30 5.79
CA ASP A 14 -3.80 -5.43 5.95
C ASP A 14 -3.38 -3.99 6.27
N GLN A 15 -2.44 -3.83 7.22
CA GLN A 15 -1.81 -2.53 7.52
C GLN A 15 -1.13 -1.95 6.26
N ALA A 16 -0.42 -2.77 5.49
CA ALA A 16 0.24 -2.33 4.27
C ALA A 16 -0.76 -1.92 3.17
N LEU A 17 -1.90 -2.60 3.04
CA LEU A 17 -2.95 -2.26 2.08
C LEU A 17 -3.65 -0.96 2.44
N TYR A 18 -3.96 -0.79 3.73
CA TYR A 18 -4.55 0.45 4.22
C TYR A 18 -3.60 1.64 4.00
N GLN A 19 -2.33 1.47 4.34
CA GLN A 19 -1.33 2.51 4.11
C GLN A 19 -1.11 2.81 2.62
N LEU A 20 -1.14 1.78 1.77
CA LEU A 20 -1.07 1.97 0.32
C LEU A 20 -2.24 2.82 -0.16
N ASP A 21 -3.46 2.50 0.27
CA ASP A 21 -4.65 3.25 -0.10
C ASP A 21 -4.57 4.72 0.33
N PHE A 22 -4.10 4.99 1.56
CA PHE A 22 -3.81 6.34 2.03
C PHE A 22 -2.84 7.07 1.09
N TYR A 23 -1.76 6.41 0.66
CA TYR A 23 -0.80 7.01 -0.26
C TYR A 23 -1.38 7.28 -1.65
N LEU A 24 -2.14 6.33 -2.21
CA LEU A 24 -2.78 6.53 -3.52
C LEU A 24 -3.75 7.71 -3.49
N LYS A 25 -4.56 7.82 -2.42
CA LYS A 25 -5.46 8.95 -2.18
C LYS A 25 -4.69 10.27 -2.03
N ALA A 26 -3.63 10.32 -1.21
CA ALA A 26 -2.85 11.54 -0.98
C ALA A 26 -2.12 12.05 -2.23
N LEU A 27 -1.77 11.13 -3.13
CA LEU A 27 -1.15 11.44 -4.43
C LEU A 27 -2.17 11.82 -5.49
N GLU A 28 -3.46 11.62 -5.23
CA GLU A 28 -4.58 11.85 -6.16
C GLU A 28 -4.37 11.10 -7.47
N VAL A 29 -3.92 9.84 -7.39
CA VAL A 29 -3.79 8.98 -8.57
C VAL A 29 -5.16 8.47 -9.04
N PRO A 30 -5.33 8.15 -10.33
CA PRO A 30 -6.64 7.78 -10.89
C PRO A 30 -7.06 6.32 -10.63
N PHE A 31 -6.50 5.68 -9.59
CA PHE A 31 -6.81 4.30 -9.22
C PHE A 31 -6.68 4.11 -7.70
N THR A 32 -7.40 3.13 -7.17
CA THR A 32 -7.50 2.84 -5.73
C THR A 32 -6.84 1.51 -5.37
N VAL A 33 -6.68 1.22 -4.07
CA VAL A 33 -6.23 -0.11 -3.64
C VAL A 33 -7.20 -1.21 -4.09
N LYS A 34 -8.51 -0.92 -4.14
CA LYS A 34 -9.54 -1.84 -4.66
C LYS A 34 -9.31 -2.18 -6.13
N ASP A 35 -8.96 -1.20 -6.96
CA ASP A 35 -8.65 -1.44 -8.38
C ASP A 35 -7.43 -2.35 -8.54
N LEU A 36 -6.39 -2.14 -7.71
CA LEU A 36 -5.22 -3.00 -7.69
C LEU A 36 -5.56 -4.41 -7.22
N TYR A 37 -6.35 -4.56 -6.17
CA TYR A 37 -6.77 -5.84 -5.63
C TYR A 37 -7.61 -6.62 -6.64
N ARG A 38 -8.53 -5.93 -7.33
CA ARG A 38 -9.32 -6.47 -8.43
C ARG A 38 -8.45 -7.01 -9.55
N LYS A 39 -7.54 -6.19 -10.07
CA LYS A 39 -6.59 -6.60 -11.13
C LYS A 39 -5.69 -7.75 -10.68
N ALA A 40 -5.36 -7.83 -9.40
CA ALA A 40 -4.52 -8.88 -8.84
C ALA A 40 -5.23 -10.23 -8.68
N TYR A 41 -6.51 -10.24 -8.32
CA TYR A 41 -7.17 -11.45 -7.84
C TYR A 41 -8.52 -11.80 -8.48
N GLN A 42 -9.20 -10.87 -9.14
CA GLN A 42 -10.54 -11.14 -9.68
C GLN A 42 -10.55 -12.33 -10.65
N GLU A 43 -9.59 -12.39 -11.57
CA GLU A 43 -9.48 -13.49 -12.53
C GLU A 43 -9.18 -14.83 -11.82
N ARG A 44 -8.27 -14.80 -10.84
CA ARG A 44 -7.82 -16.01 -10.12
C ARG A 44 -8.90 -16.57 -9.19
N LEU A 45 -9.63 -15.71 -8.48
CA LEU A 45 -10.63 -16.10 -7.49
C LEU A 45 -12.02 -16.27 -8.11
N GLY A 46 -12.28 -15.64 -9.26
CA GLY A 46 -13.52 -15.79 -10.02
C GLY A 46 -14.75 -15.53 -9.15
N PRO A 47 -15.69 -16.49 -9.02
CA PRO A 47 -16.89 -16.34 -8.20
C PRO A 47 -16.64 -16.09 -6.70
N HIS A 48 -15.45 -16.42 -6.19
CA HIS A 48 -15.08 -16.23 -4.79
C HIS A 48 -14.36 -14.90 -4.52
N TYR A 49 -14.19 -14.08 -5.55
CA TYR A 49 -13.59 -12.76 -5.40
C TYR A 49 -14.49 -11.86 -4.56
N SER A 50 -13.93 -11.24 -3.52
CA SER A 50 -14.52 -10.12 -2.80
C SER A 50 -13.43 -9.12 -2.42
N ASP A 51 -13.73 -7.84 -2.60
CA ASP A 51 -12.91 -6.70 -2.16
C ASP A 51 -13.59 -5.86 -1.07
N GLU A 52 -14.77 -6.27 -0.60
CA GLU A 52 -15.59 -5.52 0.38
C GLU A 52 -14.86 -5.32 1.70
N TRP A 53 -14.13 -6.35 2.15
CA TRP A 53 -13.33 -6.32 3.37
C TRP A 53 -12.27 -5.21 3.42
N LEU A 54 -11.85 -4.66 2.26
CA LEU A 54 -10.91 -3.54 2.22
C LEU A 54 -11.52 -2.25 2.77
N GLU A 55 -12.86 -2.11 2.75
CA GLU A 55 -13.56 -0.97 3.35
C GLU A 55 -13.55 -1.07 4.87
N ASP A 56 -13.61 -2.29 5.41
CA ASP A 56 -13.64 -2.52 6.85
C ASP A 56 -12.28 -2.24 7.55
N LEU A 57 -11.18 -2.14 6.78
CA LEU A 57 -9.84 -1.89 7.32
C LEU A 57 -9.74 -0.56 8.08
N GLU A 58 -10.55 0.44 7.75
CA GLU A 58 -10.55 1.71 8.48
C GLU A 58 -11.12 1.58 9.91
N HIS A 59 -11.81 0.48 10.20
CA HIS A 59 -12.39 0.19 11.51
C HIS A 59 -11.57 -0.78 12.34
N ASP A 60 -10.51 -1.38 11.77
CA ASP A 60 -9.63 -2.30 12.48
C ASP A 60 -8.67 -1.54 13.43
N PRO A 61 -8.73 -1.80 14.76
CA PRO A 61 -7.85 -1.13 15.72
C PRO A 61 -6.35 -1.31 15.45
N ASP A 62 -5.92 -2.49 14.99
CA ASP A 62 -4.52 -2.80 14.72
C ASP A 62 -4.04 -2.04 13.46
N VAL A 63 -4.93 -1.84 12.50
CA VAL A 63 -4.68 -1.00 11.32
C VAL A 63 -4.57 0.47 11.73
N GLN A 64 -5.48 0.96 12.57
CA GLN A 64 -5.46 2.35 13.05
C GLN A 64 -4.22 2.65 13.90
N GLU A 65 -3.77 1.72 14.74
CA GLU A 65 -2.53 1.89 15.53
C GLU A 65 -1.31 2.08 14.62
N SER A 66 -1.23 1.33 13.51
CA SER A 66 -0.13 1.37 12.55
C SER A 66 0.05 2.73 11.86
N MET A 67 -1.00 3.55 11.79
CA MET A 67 -0.93 4.92 11.23
C MET A 67 -0.08 5.87 12.07
N ASN A 68 0.18 5.53 13.33
CA ASN A 68 1.05 6.30 14.22
C ASN A 68 2.53 5.88 14.09
N GLU A 69 2.82 4.82 13.34
CA GLU A 69 4.15 4.30 13.11
C GLU A 69 4.70 4.73 11.74
N PRO A 70 6.04 4.87 11.57
CA PRO A 70 6.62 5.29 10.30
C PRO A 70 6.50 4.17 9.26
N PHE A 71 5.44 4.23 8.46
CA PHE A 71 5.22 3.34 7.32
C PHE A 71 5.77 4.01 6.06
N THR A 72 6.89 3.53 5.52
CA THR A 72 7.39 4.00 4.21
C THR A 72 6.79 3.17 3.09
N THR A 73 6.83 3.68 1.86
CA THR A 73 6.38 2.85 0.73
C THR A 73 7.27 1.64 0.51
N GLN A 74 8.56 1.73 0.85
CA GLN A 74 9.43 0.55 0.85
C GLN A 74 8.88 -0.53 1.78
N SER A 75 8.50 -0.18 3.02
CA SER A 75 7.90 -1.14 3.95
C SER A 75 6.54 -1.65 3.48
N VAL A 76 5.71 -0.83 2.82
CA VAL A 76 4.46 -1.31 2.18
C VAL A 76 4.77 -2.42 1.18
N ILE A 77 5.68 -2.17 0.24
CA ILE A 77 6.04 -3.15 -0.79
C ILE A 77 6.62 -4.42 -0.14
N GLU A 78 7.57 -4.27 0.78
CA GLU A 78 8.21 -5.40 1.44
C GLU A 78 7.19 -6.26 2.21
N THR A 79 6.26 -5.64 2.94
CA THR A 79 5.21 -6.35 3.67
C THR A 79 4.28 -7.10 2.73
N LEU A 80 3.83 -6.47 1.64
CA LEU A 80 2.96 -7.12 0.65
C LEU A 80 3.67 -8.29 -0.04
N MET A 81 4.94 -8.13 -0.43
CA MET A 81 5.74 -9.19 -1.04
C MET A 81 5.90 -10.38 -0.09
N ARG A 82 6.21 -10.13 1.18
CA ARG A 82 6.37 -11.18 2.20
C ARG A 82 5.04 -11.89 2.50
N GLY A 83 3.92 -11.18 2.44
CA GLY A 83 2.58 -11.73 2.63
C GLY A 83 2.00 -12.47 1.42
N GLY A 84 2.76 -12.65 0.32
CA GLY A 84 2.26 -13.31 -0.89
C GLY A 84 1.34 -12.43 -1.75
N HIS A 85 1.33 -11.12 -1.50
CA HIS A 85 0.59 -10.10 -2.26
C HIS A 85 1.43 -9.45 -3.38
N GLU A 86 2.44 -10.16 -3.89
CA GLU A 86 3.20 -9.76 -5.07
C GLU A 86 2.30 -9.37 -6.28
N PRO A 87 1.17 -10.05 -6.58
CA PRO A 87 0.27 -9.63 -7.65
C PRO A 87 -0.25 -8.18 -7.50
N ILE A 88 -0.47 -7.70 -6.27
CA ILE A 88 -0.88 -6.32 -6.00
C ILE A 88 0.26 -5.36 -6.35
N VAL A 89 1.49 -5.69 -5.94
CA VAL A 89 2.68 -4.88 -6.26
C VAL A 89 2.88 -4.79 -7.78
N ARG A 90 2.67 -5.89 -8.50
CA ARG A 90 2.73 -5.92 -9.96
C ARG A 90 1.63 -5.07 -10.61
N ALA A 91 0.41 -5.11 -10.07
CA ALA A 91 -0.68 -4.24 -10.51
C ALA A 91 -0.32 -2.77 -10.29
N LEU A 92 0.20 -2.41 -9.12
CA LEU A 92 0.63 -1.05 -8.78
C LEU A 92 1.69 -0.50 -9.76
N LEU A 93 2.72 -1.30 -10.06
CA LEU A 93 3.77 -0.91 -11.01
C LEU A 93 3.24 -0.75 -12.43
N ARG A 94 2.25 -1.56 -12.83
CA ARG A 94 1.60 -1.45 -14.13
C ARG A 94 0.78 -0.17 -14.23
N GLU A 95 -0.11 0.09 -13.27
CA GLU A 95 -0.95 1.29 -13.27
C GLU A 95 -0.09 2.56 -13.27
N THR A 96 0.89 2.64 -12.37
CA THR A 96 1.78 3.82 -12.32
C THR A 96 2.49 4.06 -13.64
N ARG A 97 2.95 3.01 -14.34
CA ARG A 97 3.52 3.13 -15.68
C ARG A 97 2.50 3.59 -16.73
N GLU A 98 1.29 3.03 -16.73
CA GLU A 98 0.23 3.38 -17.68
C GLU A 98 -0.17 4.86 -17.58
N TYR A 99 -0.19 5.41 -16.36
CA TYR A 99 -0.50 6.82 -16.14
C TYR A 99 0.70 7.76 -16.27
N GLY A 100 1.87 7.27 -16.70
CA GLY A 100 3.10 8.07 -16.76
C GLY A 100 3.56 8.60 -15.41
N ILE A 101 3.07 8.01 -14.33
CA ILE A 101 3.42 8.35 -12.96
C ILE A 101 4.74 7.64 -12.67
N GLY A 102 5.85 8.38 -12.71
CA GLY A 102 7.12 7.86 -12.20
C GLY A 102 6.91 7.47 -10.74
N TYR A 103 6.90 6.18 -10.42
CA TYR A 103 6.63 5.65 -9.08
C TYR A 103 7.45 6.36 -7.98
N TYR A 104 8.70 6.68 -8.30
CA TYR A 104 9.58 7.50 -7.45
C TYR A 104 9.22 8.99 -7.42
N GLN A 105 8.81 9.59 -8.55
CA GLN A 105 8.44 11.01 -8.62
C GLN A 105 7.08 11.32 -7.99
N ALA A 106 6.13 10.40 -8.02
CA ALA A 106 4.84 10.56 -7.35
C ALA A 106 5.04 10.70 -5.84
N MET A 107 5.86 9.82 -5.26
CA MET A 107 6.01 9.73 -3.81
C MET A 107 7.03 10.71 -3.23
N ILE A 108 8.10 11.03 -3.98
CA ILE A 108 9.10 12.01 -3.54
C ILE A 108 8.64 13.45 -3.90
N GLY A 109 7.89 13.63 -5.00
CA GLY A 109 7.56 14.94 -5.55
C GLY A 109 6.56 15.77 -4.74
N ARG A 110 5.68 15.16 -3.93
CA ARG A 110 4.76 15.92 -3.05
C ARG A 110 5.36 16.29 -1.69
N ILE A 111 6.39 15.58 -1.20
CA ILE A 111 7.09 15.96 0.02
C ILE A 111 7.89 17.26 -0.20
N ASN A 112 8.38 17.50 -1.42
CA ASN A 112 9.13 18.72 -1.78
C ASN A 112 8.28 19.90 -2.29
N LYS A 113 6.95 19.80 -2.31
CA LYS A 113 6.05 20.91 -2.74
C LYS A 113 5.32 21.60 -1.58
N ARG A 114 5.90 21.60 -0.38
CA ARG A 114 5.52 22.52 0.71
C ARG A 114 6.68 23.48 1.03
N LYS A 115 6.90 24.47 0.18
CA LYS A 115 6.66 25.90 0.46
C LYS A 115 7.14 26.80 -0.69
N PRO A 116 6.48 27.96 -0.91
CA PRO A 116 6.97 29.04 -1.77
C PRO A 116 8.22 29.71 -1.20
#